data_AF-A0A843IPM5-F1
#
_entry.id   AF-A0A843IPM5-F1
#
_cell.length_a   1.000
_cell.length_b   1.000
_cell.length_c   1.000
_cell.angle_alpha   90.00
_cell.angle_beta   90.00
_cell.angle_gamma   90.00
#
_symmetry.space_group_name_H-M   'P 1'
#
loop_
_entity.id
_entity.type
_entity.pdbx_description
1 polymer ?
#
loop_
_entity_poly.entity_id
_entity_poly.type
_entity_poly.pdbx_seq_one_letter_code
_entity_poly.pdbx_strand_id
1 'polypeptide(L)'
;MQSRACDTESEFEESTESAKDVNSANTANTANAVSPESGNGSYRALEKQGYLFFSDKSSAALKPCMWNKRSLQGGDMCYKHQFYGITSHRCVQFTPTLKCNQRCLFCWRCMEYAVCEEEECPPETILAKIKKLQKKSLAGYNPILPTSTATKERWDEALTPNMAAISLSGEPTLYENLPRLIDMLNDAGYTTFLVSNGTRPDVLRKCRPYQTYISVDAPDPATYMKICRPESDFWDNIAESLSLLKDRRSAIR
;
A
#
# COMPACT_ATOMS: atom_id res chain seq x y z
N MET A 1 74.65 -34.78 23.86
CA MET A 1 74.57 -33.67 24.83
C MET A 1 73.74 -32.58 24.16
N GLN A 2 72.55 -32.17 24.62
CA GLN A 2 71.70 -32.54 25.78
C GLN A 2 70.24 -32.66 25.27
N SER A 3 69.51 -33.75 25.53
CA SER A 3 68.39 -33.85 26.51
C SER A 3 67.47 -32.61 26.55
N ARG A 4 66.19 -32.67 26.14
CA ARG A 4 65.00 -33.26 26.83
C ARG A 4 64.91 -32.80 28.31
N ALA A 5 63.91 -32.08 28.81
CA ALA A 5 62.46 -31.90 28.55
C ALA A 5 61.53 -32.88 29.32
N CYS A 6 60.40 -32.35 29.84
CA CYS A 6 59.43 -32.96 30.75
C CYS A 6 59.96 -33.22 32.19
N ASP A 7 59.16 -33.31 33.28
CA ASP A 7 57.72 -33.65 33.44
C ASP A 7 57.00 -32.84 34.57
N THR A 8 55.84 -33.35 35.04
CA THR A 8 54.91 -32.93 36.14
C THR A 8 53.82 -31.91 35.76
N GLU A 9 52.51 -32.12 35.94
CA GLU A 9 51.68 -32.78 37.00
C GLU A 9 51.61 -31.97 38.30
N SER A 10 50.51 -31.87 39.07
CA SER A 10 49.10 -32.36 38.97
C SER A 10 48.16 -31.25 39.55
N GLU A 11 46.92 -31.36 40.07
CA GLU A 11 45.97 -32.44 40.43
C GLU A 11 44.58 -31.80 40.77
N PHE A 12 43.43 -32.44 40.48
CA PHE A 12 42.37 -32.84 41.46
C PHE A 12 41.06 -33.35 40.81
N GLU A 13 40.48 -34.37 41.44
CA GLU A 13 39.15 -34.96 41.16
C GLU A 13 38.12 -34.42 42.20
N GLU A 14 36.90 -34.90 42.45
CA GLU A 14 36.13 -36.08 42.01
C GLU A 14 34.61 -35.76 42.10
N SER A 15 33.76 -36.73 41.75
CA SER A 15 32.29 -36.62 41.75
C SER A 15 31.63 -36.88 43.12
N THR A 16 30.37 -36.45 43.31
CA THR A 16 29.29 -37.36 43.78
C THR A 16 27.88 -36.75 43.64
N GLU A 17 26.87 -37.60 43.82
CA GLU A 17 25.47 -37.43 43.44
C GLU A 17 24.55 -37.17 44.65
N SER A 18 23.54 -36.30 44.51
CA SER A 18 22.20 -36.45 45.14
C SER A 18 21.26 -35.28 44.83
N ALA A 19 19.96 -35.57 44.68
CA ALA A 19 18.93 -34.56 44.40
C ALA A 19 18.23 -34.05 45.67
N LYS A 20 17.81 -32.77 45.66
CA LYS A 20 16.71 -32.21 46.48
C LYS A 20 16.24 -30.85 45.97
N ASP A 21 14.95 -30.79 45.64
CA ASP A 21 14.01 -29.68 45.80
C ASP A 21 14.54 -28.22 45.73
N VAL A 22 14.52 -27.62 44.55
CA VAL A 22 14.53 -26.16 44.39
C VAL A 22 13.09 -25.66 44.20
N ASN A 23 12.53 -25.06 45.24
CA ASN A 23 11.14 -24.60 45.25
C ASN A 23 10.99 -23.15 44.75
N SER A 24 10.06 -22.96 43.82
CA SER A 24 9.41 -21.71 43.37
C SER A 24 10.02 -20.36 43.78
N ALA A 25 10.65 -19.67 42.82
CA ALA A 25 10.90 -18.23 42.86
C ALA A 25 10.87 -17.63 41.43
N ASN A 26 9.72 -17.67 40.77
CA ASN A 26 9.57 -17.21 39.38
C ASN A 26 9.53 -15.67 39.30
N THR A 27 10.69 -15.04 39.16
CA THR A 27 10.83 -13.58 38.99
C THR A 27 10.36 -13.14 37.59
N ALA A 28 9.04 -12.99 37.45
CA ALA A 28 8.41 -12.41 36.27
C ALA A 28 8.94 -10.99 36.01
N ASN A 29 9.87 -10.87 35.06
CA ASN A 29 10.38 -9.59 34.59
C ASN A 29 9.21 -8.80 33.99
N THR A 30 8.80 -7.71 34.64
CA THR A 30 7.60 -6.95 34.28
C THR A 30 7.82 -6.15 33.01
N ALA A 31 7.69 -6.81 31.86
CA ALA A 31 7.44 -6.15 30.59
C ALA A 31 6.21 -5.25 30.75
N ASN A 32 6.37 -3.94 30.52
CA ASN A 32 5.27 -3.00 30.59
C ASN A 32 4.23 -3.37 29.54
N ALA A 33 3.13 -3.97 29.98
CA ALA A 33 1.99 -4.31 29.15
C ALA A 33 1.29 -3.01 28.73
N VAL A 34 1.71 -2.45 27.61
CA VAL A 34 1.03 -1.32 26.96
C VAL A 34 -0.36 -1.81 26.56
N SER A 35 -1.38 -1.23 27.18
CA SER A 35 -2.79 -1.52 26.93
C SER A 35 -3.13 -1.43 25.44
N PRO A 36 -4.03 -2.29 24.91
CA PRO A 36 -4.40 -2.27 23.51
C PRO A 36 -5.29 -1.06 23.17
N GLU A 37 -4.67 0.09 22.90
CA GLU A 37 -5.34 1.29 22.35
C GLU A 37 -5.80 1.08 20.89
N SER A 38 -6.88 0.31 20.74
CA SER A 38 -7.94 0.52 19.75
C SER A 38 -7.55 1.02 18.35
N GLY A 39 -6.78 0.21 17.61
CA GLY A 39 -6.71 0.21 16.13
C GLY A 39 -6.20 1.45 15.38
N ASN A 40 -6.03 2.59 16.06
CA ASN A 40 -5.92 3.91 15.44
C ASN A 40 -4.49 4.36 15.10
N GLY A 41 -3.46 3.65 15.59
CA GLY A 41 -2.06 4.00 15.33
C GLY A 41 -1.70 4.05 13.85
N SER A 42 -2.18 3.07 13.08
CA SER A 42 -1.97 2.96 11.62
C SER A 42 -2.60 4.14 10.86
N TYR A 43 -3.87 4.45 11.15
CA TYR A 43 -4.57 5.55 10.50
C TYR A 43 -3.94 6.92 10.80
N ARG A 44 -3.64 7.21 12.08
CA ARG A 44 -2.94 8.45 12.48
C ARG A 44 -1.56 8.60 11.83
N ALA A 45 -0.85 7.51 11.54
CA ALA A 45 0.41 7.54 10.81
C ALA A 45 0.21 7.90 9.32
N LEU A 46 -0.84 7.37 8.68
CA LEU A 46 -1.19 7.69 7.29
C LEU A 46 -1.70 9.13 7.13
N GLU A 47 -2.51 9.64 8.06
CA GLU A 47 -2.96 11.05 8.08
C GLU A 47 -1.77 12.02 8.09
N LYS A 48 -0.76 11.78 8.95
CA LYS A 48 0.50 12.55 8.98
C LYS A 48 1.26 12.52 7.65
N GLN A 49 1.10 11.46 6.87
CA GLN A 49 1.66 11.33 5.52
C GLN A 49 0.76 11.93 4.42
N GLY A 50 -0.32 12.63 4.78
CA GLY A 50 -1.22 13.31 3.85
C GLY A 50 -2.31 12.43 3.22
N TYR A 51 -2.70 11.34 3.89
CA TYR A 51 -3.90 10.58 3.52
C TYR A 51 -5.17 11.32 3.96
N LEU A 52 -6.21 11.26 3.12
CA LEU A 52 -7.56 11.67 3.46
C LEU A 52 -8.53 10.51 3.23
N PHE A 53 -9.24 10.09 4.27
CA PHE A 53 -10.17 8.96 4.21
C PHE A 53 -11.53 9.36 3.62
N PHE A 54 -12.19 8.42 2.95
CA PHE A 54 -13.53 8.62 2.37
C PHE A 54 -14.65 8.46 3.39
N SER A 55 -14.49 7.58 4.39
CA SER A 55 -15.40 7.44 5.54
C SER A 55 -14.59 7.04 6.76
N ASP A 56 -15.01 7.47 7.95
CA ASP A 56 -14.27 7.29 9.20
C ASP A 56 -14.22 5.82 9.66
N LYS A 57 -15.12 4.98 9.12
CA LYS A 57 -15.20 3.52 9.32
C LYS A 57 -14.42 2.66 8.32
N SER A 58 -13.96 3.25 7.22
CA SER A 58 -13.49 2.52 6.04
C SER A 58 -12.04 2.86 5.71
N SER A 59 -11.24 1.88 5.29
CA SER A 59 -9.83 2.15 4.95
C SER A 59 -9.64 2.89 3.61
N ALA A 60 -10.70 3.08 2.82
CA ALA A 60 -10.70 3.83 1.57
C ALA A 60 -10.11 5.23 1.74
N ALA A 61 -9.11 5.59 0.92
CA ALA A 61 -8.38 6.85 1.07
C ALA A 61 -7.84 7.46 -0.24
N LEU A 62 -7.62 8.78 -0.21
CA LEU A 62 -7.13 9.61 -1.30
C LEU A 62 -5.88 10.39 -0.87
N LYS A 63 -4.90 10.52 -1.77
CA LYS A 63 -3.68 11.32 -1.56
C LYS A 63 -3.08 11.71 -2.91
N PRO A 64 -2.98 13.01 -3.26
CA PRO A 64 -2.34 13.43 -4.51
C PRO A 64 -0.85 13.05 -4.55
N CYS A 65 -0.42 12.48 -5.67
CA CYS A 65 0.98 12.12 -5.89
C CYS A 65 1.89 13.36 -6.00
N MET A 66 3.20 13.14 -5.85
CA MET A 66 4.21 14.19 -6.05
C MET A 66 4.06 14.90 -7.41
N TRP A 67 3.78 14.16 -8.48
CA TRP A 67 3.61 14.70 -9.83
C TRP A 67 2.34 15.54 -10.03
N ASN A 68 1.25 15.22 -9.31
CA ASN A 68 0.04 16.03 -9.33
C ASN A 68 0.33 17.43 -8.77
N LYS A 69 1.04 17.47 -7.64
CA LYS A 69 1.48 18.70 -6.96
C LYS A 69 2.50 19.49 -7.80
N ARG A 70 3.54 18.82 -8.33
CA ARG A 70 4.55 19.42 -9.23
C ARG A 70 3.90 20.06 -10.46
N SER A 71 2.97 19.34 -11.11
CA SER A 71 2.27 19.82 -12.30
C SER A 71 1.30 20.99 -12.00
N LEU A 72 0.66 20.99 -10.84
CA LEU A 72 -0.20 22.10 -10.39
C LEU A 72 0.62 23.38 -10.19
N GLN A 73 1.80 23.26 -9.57
CA GLN A 73 2.72 24.36 -9.25
C GLN A 73 3.52 24.94 -10.43
N GLY A 74 3.15 24.60 -11.67
CA GLY A 74 3.83 25.07 -12.89
C GLY A 74 4.74 24.05 -13.56
N GLY A 75 5.33 23.13 -12.78
CA GLY A 75 6.34 22.18 -13.24
C GLY A 75 5.84 20.97 -14.04
N ASP A 76 6.73 20.00 -14.19
CA ASP A 76 6.59 18.86 -15.11
C ASP A 76 5.45 17.89 -14.77
N MET A 77 5.01 17.18 -15.81
CA MET A 77 4.04 16.08 -15.71
C MET A 77 4.75 14.71 -15.59
N CYS A 78 4.07 13.69 -15.08
CA CYS A 78 4.63 12.35 -14.98
C CYS A 78 4.67 11.61 -16.33
N TYR A 79 5.40 10.49 -16.40
CA TYR A 79 5.52 9.63 -17.60
C TYR A 79 4.17 9.27 -18.27
N LYS A 80 3.08 9.16 -17.49
CA LYS A 80 1.74 8.85 -18.03
C LYS A 80 1.23 9.95 -18.98
N HIS A 81 1.68 11.19 -18.82
CA HIS A 81 1.40 12.28 -19.76
C HIS A 81 2.00 11.97 -21.14
N GLN A 82 3.28 11.57 -21.17
CA GLN A 82 3.99 11.23 -22.42
C GLN A 82 3.42 9.97 -23.09
N PHE A 83 3.02 8.95 -22.32
CA PHE A 83 2.54 7.68 -22.87
C PHE A 83 1.04 7.65 -23.18
N TYR A 84 0.22 8.47 -22.51
CA TYR A 84 -1.25 8.38 -22.59
C TYR A 84 -1.97 9.73 -22.68
N GLY A 85 -1.25 10.85 -22.80
CA GLY A 85 -1.82 12.19 -22.93
C GLY A 85 -2.48 12.78 -21.67
N ILE A 86 -2.42 12.09 -20.52
CA ILE A 86 -3.14 12.53 -19.30
C ILE A 86 -2.51 13.77 -18.65
N THR A 87 -3.33 14.66 -18.12
CA THR A 87 -2.88 15.88 -17.44
C THR A 87 -2.61 15.60 -15.96
N SER A 88 -1.35 15.70 -15.52
CA SER A 88 -0.94 15.19 -14.19
C SER A 88 -1.62 15.88 -13.00
N HIS A 89 -1.85 17.20 -13.04
CA HIS A 89 -2.59 17.90 -11.98
C HIS A 89 -4.09 17.58 -11.93
N ARG A 90 -4.65 16.94 -12.98
CA ARG A 90 -6.05 16.48 -13.06
C ARG A 90 -6.23 15.00 -12.72
N CYS A 91 -5.16 14.30 -12.33
CA CYS A 91 -5.20 12.94 -11.83
C CYS A 91 -5.51 12.91 -10.33
N VAL A 92 -6.63 12.30 -9.93
CA VAL A 92 -6.87 11.91 -8.53
C VAL A 92 -6.29 10.51 -8.28
N GLN A 93 -5.37 10.38 -7.32
CA GLN A 93 -4.84 9.09 -6.87
C GLN A 93 -5.51 8.68 -5.55
N PHE A 94 -6.10 7.48 -5.53
CA PHE A 94 -6.81 6.96 -4.38
C PHE A 94 -6.78 5.42 -4.34
N THR A 95 -7.34 4.83 -3.29
CA THR A 95 -7.64 3.41 -3.18
C THR A 95 -8.97 3.19 -2.45
N PRO A 96 -9.78 2.18 -2.81
CA PRO A 96 -11.00 1.85 -2.10
C PRO A 96 -10.77 0.95 -0.87
N THR A 97 -9.59 0.34 -0.71
CA THR A 97 -9.17 -0.33 0.54
C THR A 97 -7.65 -0.29 0.72
N LEU A 98 -7.17 -0.30 1.96
CA LEU A 98 -5.77 -0.46 2.33
C LEU A 98 -5.39 -1.92 2.65
N LYS A 99 -6.35 -2.84 2.71
CA LYS A 99 -6.08 -4.29 2.81
C LYS A 99 -5.18 -4.73 1.66
N CYS A 100 -4.26 -5.65 1.93
CA CYS A 100 -3.39 -6.27 0.93
C CYS A 100 -3.05 -7.69 1.38
N ASN A 101 -3.14 -8.66 0.48
CA ASN A 101 -2.77 -10.07 0.67
C ASN A 101 -1.28 -10.35 0.38
N GLN A 102 -0.47 -9.29 0.26
CA GLN A 102 0.98 -9.35 0.06
C GLN A 102 1.69 -8.38 1.02
N ARG A 103 2.83 -8.82 1.54
CA ARG A 103 3.65 -8.08 2.53
C ARG A 103 5.02 -7.73 1.96
N CYS A 104 5.04 -7.16 0.77
CA CYS A 104 6.23 -6.98 -0.05
C CYS A 104 7.31 -6.12 0.62
N LEU A 105 8.58 -6.52 0.52
CA LEU A 105 9.73 -5.85 1.12
C LEU A 105 9.92 -4.38 0.69
N PHE A 106 9.46 -4.04 -0.53
CA PHE A 106 9.50 -2.69 -1.09
C PHE A 106 8.21 -1.89 -0.85
N CYS A 107 7.17 -2.48 -0.24
CA CYS A 107 5.92 -1.78 0.02
C CYS A 107 6.14 -0.78 1.14
N TRP A 108 6.08 0.51 0.83
CA TRP A 108 6.38 1.59 1.78
C TRP A 108 5.36 1.72 2.94
N ARG A 109 4.19 1.07 2.83
CA ARG A 109 3.18 1.02 3.90
C ARG A 109 3.72 0.21 5.08
N CYS A 110 3.62 0.73 6.31
CA CYS A 110 3.91 -0.09 7.49
C CYS A 110 2.91 -1.25 7.60
N MET A 111 3.42 -2.46 7.86
CA MET A 111 2.65 -3.71 7.93
C MET A 111 2.74 -4.41 9.29
N GLU A 112 3.27 -3.71 10.29
CA GLU A 112 3.25 -4.12 11.71
C GLU A 112 1.81 -4.14 12.27
N TYR A 113 0.93 -3.29 11.71
CA TYR A 113 -0.47 -3.18 12.07
C TYR A 113 -1.37 -3.72 10.96
N ALA A 114 -2.36 -4.54 11.34
CA ALA A 114 -3.45 -4.94 10.46
C ALA A 114 -4.33 -3.74 10.07
N VAL A 115 -4.94 -3.80 8.89
CA VAL A 115 -5.94 -2.80 8.45
C VAL A 115 -7.31 -3.24 8.96
N CYS A 116 -7.70 -2.71 10.14
CA CYS A 116 -9.07 -2.82 10.61
C CYS A 116 -9.94 -1.80 9.87
N GLU A 117 -10.81 -2.27 8.98
CA GLU A 117 -11.94 -1.51 8.45
C GLU A 117 -13.22 -2.17 8.98
N GLU A 118 -14.17 -1.35 9.45
CA GLU A 118 -15.45 -1.83 9.98
C GLU A 118 -16.42 -2.13 8.83
N GLU A 119 -16.43 -1.25 7.82
CA GLU A 119 -17.36 -1.26 6.69
C GLU A 119 -16.61 -0.95 5.38
N GLU A 120 -16.94 -1.67 4.31
CA GLU A 120 -16.48 -1.33 2.95
C GLU A 120 -17.10 0.02 2.52
N CYS A 121 -16.29 0.93 1.96
CA CYS A 121 -16.78 2.26 1.58
C CYS A 121 -17.67 2.18 0.32
N PRO A 122 -18.94 2.62 0.33
CA PRO A 122 -19.81 2.51 -0.84
C PRO A 122 -19.26 3.27 -2.05
N PRO A 123 -19.33 2.73 -3.29
CA PRO A 123 -18.86 3.41 -4.50
C PRO A 123 -19.39 4.84 -4.68
N GLU A 124 -20.65 5.08 -4.31
CA GLU A 124 -21.33 6.37 -4.29
C GLU A 124 -20.62 7.36 -3.36
N THR A 125 -20.20 6.89 -2.19
CA THR A 125 -19.49 7.69 -1.18
C THR A 125 -18.10 8.08 -1.68
N ILE A 126 -17.41 7.16 -2.37
CA ILE A 126 -16.12 7.44 -3.01
C ILE A 126 -16.31 8.51 -4.10
N LEU A 127 -17.17 8.25 -5.09
CA LEU A 127 -17.40 9.12 -6.24
C LEU A 127 -17.82 10.54 -5.81
N ALA A 128 -18.79 10.67 -4.90
CA ALA A 128 -19.28 11.95 -4.42
C ALA A 128 -18.23 12.76 -3.65
N LYS A 129 -17.31 12.09 -2.92
CA LYS A 129 -16.29 12.76 -2.09
C LYS A 129 -14.98 13.04 -2.83
N ILE A 130 -14.69 12.42 -3.98
CA ILE A 130 -13.44 12.62 -4.77
C ILE A 130 -13.09 14.12 -4.92
N LYS A 131 -14.02 14.95 -5.43
CA LYS A 131 -13.74 16.38 -5.69
C LYS A 131 -13.53 17.17 -4.38
N LYS A 132 -14.24 16.81 -3.30
CA LYS A 132 -14.09 17.42 -1.97
C LYS A 132 -12.73 17.10 -1.33
N LEU A 133 -12.29 15.84 -1.41
CA LEU A 133 -11.01 15.40 -0.86
C LEU A 133 -9.82 15.84 -1.71
N GLN A 134 -9.95 15.88 -3.04
CA GLN A 134 -8.95 16.50 -3.93
C GLN A 134 -8.77 17.98 -3.57
N LYS A 135 -9.86 18.74 -3.39
CA LYS A 135 -9.79 20.14 -2.93
C LYS A 135 -9.13 20.29 -1.55
N LYS A 136 -9.47 19.43 -0.57
CA LYS A 136 -8.88 19.45 0.78
C LYS A 136 -7.37 19.13 0.75
N SER A 137 -6.96 18.11 -0.01
CA SER A 137 -5.55 17.66 -0.08
C SER A 137 -4.64 18.60 -0.90
N LEU A 138 -5.22 19.43 -1.77
CA LEU A 138 -4.51 20.46 -2.54
C LEU A 138 -4.60 21.86 -1.92
N ALA A 139 -5.30 22.06 -0.80
CA ALA A 139 -5.57 23.38 -0.22
C ALA A 139 -4.33 24.28 -0.03
N GLY A 140 -3.16 23.70 0.30
CA GLY A 140 -1.89 24.42 0.43
C GLY A 140 -1.27 24.94 -0.88
N TYR A 141 -1.86 24.62 -2.04
CA TYR A 141 -1.46 25.10 -3.37
C TYR A 141 -2.51 26.04 -3.99
N ASN A 142 -3.50 26.49 -3.22
CA ASN A 142 -4.51 27.43 -3.69
C ASN A 142 -3.85 28.75 -4.14
N PRO A 143 -4.13 29.27 -5.36
CA PRO A 143 -3.51 30.47 -5.92
C PRO A 143 -3.72 31.76 -5.09
N ILE A 144 -4.64 31.77 -4.12
CA ILE A 144 -4.77 32.91 -3.18
C ILE A 144 -3.66 32.97 -2.11
N LEU A 145 -2.87 31.90 -1.97
CA LEU A 145 -1.79 31.81 -0.98
C LEU A 145 -0.50 32.40 -1.56
N PRO A 146 0.22 33.30 -0.85
CA PRO A 146 1.45 33.92 -1.35
C PRO A 146 2.61 32.92 -1.52
N THR A 147 2.46 31.69 -1.02
CA THR A 147 3.39 30.57 -1.17
C THR A 147 3.07 29.66 -2.37
N SER A 148 1.95 29.88 -3.08
CA SER A 148 1.59 29.07 -4.25
C SER A 148 2.12 29.65 -5.55
N THR A 149 2.64 28.77 -6.40
CA THR A 149 3.03 29.05 -7.80
C THR A 149 2.00 28.49 -8.79
N ALA A 150 0.87 27.96 -8.32
CA ALA A 150 -0.20 27.47 -9.18
C ALA A 150 -0.95 28.64 -9.82
N THR A 151 -1.29 28.53 -11.12
CA THR A 151 -2.18 29.50 -11.77
C THR A 151 -3.64 29.18 -11.42
N LYS A 152 -4.55 30.14 -11.62
CA LYS A 152 -5.98 29.93 -11.37
C LYS A 152 -6.55 28.83 -12.27
N GLU A 153 -6.10 28.75 -13.50
CA GLU A 153 -6.54 27.81 -14.52
C GLU A 153 -6.14 26.38 -14.12
N ARG A 154 -4.86 26.15 -13.79
CA ARG A 154 -4.39 24.83 -13.31
C ARG A 154 -5.07 24.43 -11.99
N TRP A 155 -5.41 25.39 -11.13
CA TRP A 155 -6.17 25.15 -9.91
C TRP A 155 -7.60 24.69 -10.21
N ASP A 156 -8.35 25.43 -11.03
CA ASP A 156 -9.73 25.08 -11.38
C ASP A 156 -9.79 23.76 -12.20
N GLU A 157 -8.77 23.47 -13.02
CA GLU A 157 -8.57 22.16 -13.67
C GLU A 157 -8.27 21.02 -12.67
N ALA A 158 -7.46 21.27 -11.63
CA ALA A 158 -7.16 20.29 -10.59
C ALA A 158 -8.35 20.02 -9.65
N LEU A 159 -9.28 20.99 -9.50
CA LEU A 159 -10.57 20.81 -8.83
C LEU A 159 -11.62 20.14 -9.73
N THR A 160 -11.37 20.03 -11.04
CA THR A 160 -12.16 19.28 -12.01
C THR A 160 -11.33 18.11 -12.60
N PRO A 161 -10.88 17.15 -11.76
CA PRO A 161 -10.06 16.03 -12.21
C PRO A 161 -10.85 15.13 -13.18
N ASN A 162 -10.16 14.63 -14.21
CA ASN A 162 -10.71 13.79 -15.28
C ASN A 162 -10.02 12.42 -15.40
N MET A 163 -9.07 12.11 -14.51
CA MET A 163 -8.37 10.82 -14.48
C MET A 163 -8.40 10.25 -13.06
N ALA A 164 -8.81 8.98 -12.92
CA ALA A 164 -8.93 8.28 -11.65
C ALA A 164 -7.88 7.16 -11.56
N ALA A 165 -6.86 7.34 -10.73
CA ALA A 165 -5.81 6.35 -10.49
C ALA A 165 -6.09 5.55 -9.21
N ILE A 166 -6.67 4.36 -9.40
CA ILE A 166 -6.92 3.34 -8.38
C ILE A 166 -5.59 2.60 -8.14
N SER A 167 -4.68 3.26 -7.43
CA SER A 167 -3.28 2.84 -7.31
C SER A 167 -2.53 3.52 -6.16
N LEU A 168 -3.19 3.78 -5.02
CA LEU A 168 -2.57 4.48 -3.89
C LEU A 168 -1.84 3.54 -2.92
N SER A 169 -2.54 2.52 -2.42
CA SER A 169 -2.08 1.54 -1.43
C SER A 169 -3.12 0.42 -1.29
N GLY A 170 -2.75 -0.67 -0.63
CA GLY A 170 -3.58 -1.88 -0.60
C GLY A 170 -3.58 -2.61 -1.95
N GLU A 171 -4.37 -3.67 -2.02
CA GLU A 171 -4.70 -4.38 -3.26
C GLU A 171 -6.16 -4.07 -3.61
N PRO A 172 -6.45 -3.27 -4.67
CA PRO A 172 -7.81 -2.85 -4.97
C PRO A 172 -8.79 -3.99 -5.25
N THR A 173 -8.33 -5.16 -5.71
CA THR A 173 -9.23 -6.32 -5.94
C THR A 173 -9.73 -6.99 -4.66
N LEU A 174 -9.25 -6.59 -3.48
CA LEU A 174 -9.83 -7.00 -2.20
C LEU A 174 -11.10 -6.21 -1.81
N TYR A 175 -11.40 -5.12 -2.53
CA TYR A 175 -12.64 -4.35 -2.41
C TYR A 175 -13.73 -4.99 -3.31
N GLU A 176 -14.82 -5.45 -2.71
CA GLU A 176 -15.84 -6.27 -3.38
C GLU A 176 -16.53 -5.51 -4.52
N ASN A 177 -16.80 -4.22 -4.29
CA ASN A 177 -17.48 -3.36 -5.26
C ASN A 177 -16.55 -2.80 -6.36
N LEU A 178 -15.32 -3.30 -6.55
CA LEU A 178 -14.34 -2.72 -7.48
C LEU A 178 -14.86 -2.58 -8.93
N PRO A 179 -15.54 -3.57 -9.54
CA PRO A 179 -16.05 -3.41 -10.90
C PRO A 179 -17.06 -2.25 -10.98
N ARG A 180 -18.04 -2.24 -10.06
CA ARG A 180 -19.09 -1.21 -9.95
C ARG A 180 -18.50 0.19 -9.77
N LEU A 181 -17.46 0.33 -8.94
CA LEU A 181 -16.76 1.59 -8.73
C LEU A 181 -16.04 2.06 -10.01
N ILE A 182 -15.42 1.17 -10.76
CA ILE A 182 -14.77 1.49 -12.03
C ILE A 182 -15.80 1.93 -13.08
N ASP A 183 -16.92 1.21 -13.19
CA ASP A 183 -17.98 1.52 -14.15
C ASP A 183 -18.62 2.89 -13.81
N MET A 184 -18.95 3.15 -12.54
CA MET A 184 -19.43 4.46 -12.08
C MET A 184 -18.44 5.61 -12.29
N LEU A 185 -17.13 5.35 -12.28
CA LEU A 185 -16.11 6.35 -12.61
C LEU A 185 -16.04 6.61 -14.12
N ASN A 186 -16.15 5.56 -14.93
CA ASN A 186 -16.21 5.67 -16.39
C ASN A 186 -17.44 6.50 -16.82
N ASP A 187 -18.63 6.18 -16.26
CA ASP A 187 -19.90 6.88 -16.52
C ASP A 187 -19.84 8.36 -16.09
N ALA A 188 -19.11 8.65 -15.00
CA ALA A 188 -18.84 10.01 -14.55
C ALA A 188 -17.74 10.74 -15.35
N GLY A 189 -17.25 10.15 -16.45
CA GLY A 189 -16.28 10.75 -17.37
C GLY A 189 -14.82 10.69 -16.92
N TYR A 190 -14.47 9.81 -15.97
CA TYR A 190 -13.08 9.63 -15.55
C TYR A 190 -12.35 8.60 -16.42
N THR A 191 -11.17 8.97 -16.92
CA THR A 191 -10.21 8.01 -17.48
C THR A 191 -9.63 7.16 -16.34
N THR A 192 -10.14 5.93 -16.19
CA THR A 192 -9.81 5.02 -15.07
C THR A 192 -8.52 4.23 -15.29
N PHE A 193 -7.65 4.23 -14.28
CA PHE A 193 -6.38 3.52 -14.26
C PHE A 193 -6.36 2.60 -13.03
N LEU A 194 -6.40 1.29 -13.25
CA LEU A 194 -6.30 0.28 -12.19
C LEU A 194 -4.87 -0.25 -12.10
N VAL A 195 -4.34 -0.38 -10.89
CA VAL A 195 -3.09 -1.13 -10.61
C VAL A 195 -3.41 -2.21 -9.58
N SER A 196 -3.03 -3.46 -9.87
CA SER A 196 -3.27 -4.63 -9.02
C SER A 196 -2.01 -5.52 -8.98
N ASN A 197 -1.86 -6.28 -7.91
CA ASN A 197 -0.84 -7.31 -7.72
C ASN A 197 -1.16 -8.66 -8.42
N GLY A 198 -2.26 -8.73 -9.18
CA GLY A 198 -2.62 -9.89 -10.01
C GLY A 198 -3.19 -11.11 -9.26
N THR A 199 -3.34 -11.06 -7.94
CA THR A 199 -3.74 -12.24 -7.15
C THR A 199 -5.21 -12.64 -7.27
N ARG A 200 -6.06 -11.82 -7.89
CA ARG A 200 -7.51 -12.04 -8.06
C ARG A 200 -7.98 -11.89 -9.51
N PRO A 201 -7.74 -12.91 -10.36
CA PRO A 201 -8.24 -12.93 -11.73
C PRO A 201 -9.77 -12.87 -11.80
N ASP A 202 -10.48 -13.40 -10.78
CA ASP A 202 -11.93 -13.39 -10.68
C ASP A 202 -12.55 -11.97 -10.68
N VAL A 203 -11.86 -11.00 -10.05
CA VAL A 203 -12.26 -9.59 -10.02
C VAL A 203 -11.76 -8.86 -11.26
N LEU A 204 -10.51 -9.10 -11.67
CA LEU A 204 -9.92 -8.48 -12.87
C LEU A 204 -10.67 -8.85 -14.15
N ARG A 205 -11.26 -10.05 -14.23
CA ARG A 205 -12.15 -10.50 -15.31
C ARG A 205 -13.44 -9.66 -15.40
N LYS A 206 -13.90 -9.08 -14.28
CA LYS A 206 -15.11 -8.23 -14.18
C LYS A 206 -14.81 -6.74 -14.44
N CYS A 207 -13.70 -6.21 -13.94
CA CYS A 207 -13.33 -4.79 -14.08
C CYS A 207 -13.14 -4.32 -15.53
N ARG A 208 -13.59 -3.09 -15.86
CA ARG A 208 -13.45 -2.44 -17.18
C ARG A 208 -12.76 -1.05 -17.12
N PRO A 209 -11.53 -0.94 -16.60
CA PRO A 209 -10.82 0.33 -16.58
C PRO A 209 -10.29 0.70 -17.98
N TYR A 210 -10.06 1.99 -18.24
CA TYR A 210 -9.39 2.45 -19.47
C TYR A 210 -7.96 1.90 -19.61
N GLN A 211 -7.25 1.69 -18.49
CA GLN A 211 -5.92 1.09 -18.47
C GLN A 211 -5.75 0.20 -17.24
N THR A 212 -5.47 -1.09 -17.45
CA THR A 212 -5.04 -2.03 -16.39
C THR A 212 -3.51 -2.07 -16.30
N TYR A 213 -2.98 -2.16 -15.08
CA TYR A 213 -1.63 -2.63 -14.79
C TYR A 213 -1.68 -3.83 -13.83
N ILE A 214 -0.85 -4.83 -14.11
CA ILE A 214 -0.48 -5.85 -13.14
C ILE A 214 0.98 -5.61 -12.76
N SER A 215 1.26 -5.45 -11.46
CA SER A 215 2.63 -5.42 -10.94
C SER A 215 3.20 -6.85 -10.92
N VAL A 216 4.39 -7.05 -11.47
CA VAL A 216 5.08 -8.36 -11.50
C VAL A 216 6.48 -8.20 -10.88
N ASP A 217 6.50 -8.05 -9.56
CA ASP A 217 7.71 -7.72 -8.79
C ASP A 217 8.66 -8.92 -8.57
N ALA A 218 8.47 -10.05 -9.28
CA ALA A 218 9.32 -11.23 -9.23
C ALA A 218 9.25 -12.06 -10.54
N PRO A 219 10.37 -12.65 -11.02
CA PRO A 219 10.40 -13.44 -12.25
C PRO A 219 10.05 -14.94 -12.04
N ASP A 220 10.02 -15.41 -10.79
CA ASP A 220 9.81 -16.82 -10.44
C ASP A 220 9.11 -16.97 -9.06
N PRO A 221 8.52 -18.15 -8.74
CA PRO A 221 7.80 -18.37 -7.49
C PRO A 221 8.64 -18.21 -6.22
N ALA A 222 9.92 -18.62 -6.22
CA ALA A 222 10.77 -18.54 -5.04
C ALA A 222 11.16 -17.09 -4.73
N THR A 223 11.46 -16.30 -5.76
CA THR A 223 11.65 -14.85 -5.63
C THR A 223 10.35 -14.15 -5.23
N TYR A 224 9.20 -14.58 -5.74
CA TYR A 224 7.87 -14.05 -5.37
C TYR A 224 7.60 -14.25 -3.88
N MET A 225 7.71 -15.48 -3.36
CA MET A 225 7.52 -15.77 -1.94
C MET A 225 8.49 -14.99 -1.04
N LYS A 226 9.76 -14.84 -1.48
CA LYS A 226 10.80 -14.12 -0.73
C LYS A 226 10.59 -12.60 -0.66
N ILE A 227 10.23 -11.98 -1.79
CA ILE A 227 10.15 -10.51 -1.93
C ILE A 227 8.73 -10.01 -1.65
N CYS A 228 7.70 -10.62 -2.25
CA CYS A 228 6.31 -10.17 -2.12
C CYS A 228 5.62 -10.68 -0.85
N ARG A 229 6.11 -11.78 -0.27
CA ARG A 229 5.65 -12.35 1.01
C ARG A 229 4.11 -12.41 1.09
N PRO A 230 3.48 -13.18 0.19
CA PRO A 230 2.03 -13.28 0.14
C PRO A 230 1.47 -14.07 1.33
N GLU A 231 0.19 -13.88 1.61
CA GLU A 231 -0.50 -14.57 2.71
C GLU A 231 -0.97 -16.00 2.33
N SER A 232 -0.81 -16.38 1.06
CA SER A 232 -0.99 -17.73 0.51
C SER A 232 -0.21 -17.80 -0.81
N ASP A 233 -0.03 -18.98 -1.42
CA ASP A 233 0.49 -19.01 -2.79
C ASP A 233 -0.59 -18.50 -3.76
N PHE A 234 -0.20 -17.50 -4.57
CA PHE A 234 -1.04 -16.88 -5.59
C PHE A 234 -0.34 -16.85 -6.96
N TRP A 235 0.76 -17.60 -7.14
CA TRP A 235 1.56 -17.54 -8.37
C TRP A 235 0.73 -17.88 -9.62
N ASP A 236 -0.07 -18.94 -9.57
CA ASP A 236 -0.94 -19.34 -10.68
C ASP A 236 -2.09 -18.34 -10.92
N ASN A 237 -2.60 -17.69 -9.86
CA ASN A 237 -3.58 -16.61 -9.99
C ASN A 237 -2.99 -15.38 -10.72
N ILE A 238 -1.72 -15.08 -10.47
CA ILE A 238 -0.98 -14.01 -11.18
C ILE A 238 -0.80 -14.42 -12.65
N ALA A 239 -0.44 -15.68 -12.93
CA ALA A 239 -0.34 -16.18 -14.30
C ALA A 239 -1.70 -16.11 -15.05
N GLU A 240 -2.82 -16.46 -14.40
CA GLU A 240 -4.15 -16.27 -14.98
C GLU A 240 -4.42 -14.77 -15.24
N SER A 241 -4.18 -13.89 -14.26
CA SER A 241 -4.37 -12.44 -14.41
C SER A 241 -3.54 -11.83 -15.52
N LEU A 242 -2.32 -12.31 -15.75
CA LEU A 242 -1.46 -11.91 -16.87
C LEU A 242 -2.03 -12.38 -18.22
N SER A 243 -2.69 -13.55 -18.28
CA SER A 243 -3.37 -14.00 -19.49
C SER A 243 -4.51 -13.05 -19.91
N LEU A 244 -5.24 -12.48 -18.95
CA LEU A 244 -6.35 -11.54 -19.16
C LEU A 244 -5.93 -10.19 -19.77
N LEU A 245 -4.63 -9.91 -19.85
CA LEU A 245 -4.09 -8.66 -20.38
C LEU A 245 -4.06 -8.60 -21.91
N LYS A 246 -4.15 -9.76 -22.58
CA LYS A 246 -4.18 -9.85 -24.05
C LYS A 246 -5.43 -9.21 -24.67
N ASP A 247 -6.56 -9.34 -24.00
CA ASP A 247 -7.89 -8.99 -24.53
C ASP A 247 -8.32 -7.54 -24.19
N ARG A 248 -7.43 -6.72 -23.63
CA ARG A 248 -7.76 -5.37 -23.14
C ARG A 248 -6.57 -4.42 -23.18
N ARG A 249 -6.83 -3.13 -22.97
CA ARG A 249 -5.79 -2.11 -22.81
C ARG A 249 -5.03 -2.28 -21.49
N SER A 250 -3.83 -2.84 -21.60
CA SER A 250 -3.04 -3.35 -20.48
C SER A 250 -1.59 -2.84 -20.50
N ALA A 251 -0.91 -2.97 -19.37
CA ALA A 251 0.54 -3.01 -19.29
C ALA A 251 0.96 -3.92 -18.13
N ILE A 252 2.17 -4.47 -18.21
CA ILE A 252 2.87 -5.07 -17.07
C ILE A 252 3.75 -3.97 -16.47
N ARG A 253 3.96 -3.98 -15.15
CA ARG A 253 4.78 -3.01 -14.42
C ARG A 253 5.71 -3.70 -13.43
#